data_AF-U1G3M5-F1
#
_entry.id   AF-U1G3M5-F1
#
_cell.length_a   1.000
_cell.length_b   1.000
_cell.length_c   1.000
_cell.angle_alpha   90.00
_cell.angle_beta   90.00
_cell.angle_gamma   90.00
#
_symmetry.space_group_name_H-M   'P 1'
#
loop_
_entity.id
_entity.type
_entity.pdbx_description
1 polymer ?
#
loop_
_entity_poly.entity_id
_entity_poly.type
_entity_poly.pdbx_seq_one_letter_code
_entity_poly.pdbx_strand_id
1 'polypeptide(L)'
;MTDHPSLNDEEGIAVGQGLKSALTANKLRKRARLTFRPTDDLRSHLRLDRKLHVVEIFHHTAFLKEHLRLTKDRARVSSVAEHLQLGALPRPLALEVLDSIQKIIFPHSDPKSRAMLRSLVSRSNFDPDCLRFEFNSIRNSDEEDVAYHYFGSRMVDLYEELQNPAPYGLIEKWLERKSGARYVLLATLIGVLIAVLLGILALAVSIYQAYIAYQAWQHPVGNDGPVSISVLARRG
;
A
#
# COMPACT_ATOMS: atom_id res chain seq x y z
N MET A 1 -15.85 7.38 -27.20
CA MET A 1 -15.47 5.98 -27.48
C MET A 1 -13.97 5.99 -27.68
N THR A 2 -13.21 5.64 -26.66
CA THR A 2 -11.77 5.45 -26.73
C THR A 2 -11.54 3.96 -26.89
N ASP A 3 -11.14 3.55 -28.09
CA ASP A 3 -10.66 2.20 -28.36
C ASP A 3 -9.40 1.97 -27.54
N HIS A 4 -9.52 1.13 -26.52
CA HIS A 4 -8.36 0.61 -25.80
C HIS A 4 -7.81 -0.58 -26.59
N PRO A 5 -6.49 -0.66 -26.81
CA PRO A 5 -5.88 -1.77 -27.53
C PRO A 5 -6.24 -3.08 -26.83
N SER A 6 -6.79 -4.01 -27.60
CA SER A 6 -7.12 -5.36 -27.16
C SER A 6 -5.86 -6.03 -26.63
N LEU A 7 -5.89 -6.46 -25.36
CA LEU A 7 -4.82 -7.21 -24.70
C LEU A 7 -4.55 -8.62 -25.30
N ASN A 8 -5.05 -8.89 -26.52
CA ASN A 8 -5.06 -10.20 -27.17
C ASN A 8 -4.01 -10.34 -28.29
N ASP A 9 -3.27 -9.28 -28.63
CA ASP A 9 -2.14 -9.37 -29.57
C ASP A 9 -0.89 -9.86 -28.82
N GLU A 10 0.06 -10.54 -29.46
CA GLU A 10 1.22 -11.16 -28.76
C GLU A 10 2.06 -10.17 -27.93
N GLU A 11 2.16 -8.90 -28.35
CA GLU A 11 2.74 -7.81 -27.54
C GLU A 11 1.84 -7.44 -26.34
N GLY A 12 0.51 -7.48 -26.51
CA GLY A 12 -0.49 -7.30 -25.46
C GLY A 12 -0.49 -8.43 -24.42
N ILE A 13 -0.10 -9.65 -24.78
CA ILE A 13 0.05 -10.78 -23.86
C ILE A 13 1.25 -10.57 -22.93
N ALA A 14 2.38 -10.11 -23.46
CA ALA A 14 3.57 -9.79 -22.64
C ALA A 14 3.31 -8.60 -21.70
N VAL A 15 2.66 -7.53 -22.22
CA VAL A 15 2.20 -6.40 -21.41
C VAL A 15 1.17 -6.85 -20.38
N GLY A 16 0.26 -7.75 -20.75
CA GLY A 16 -0.76 -8.34 -19.88
C GLY A 16 -0.16 -9.22 -18.77
N GLN A 17 0.89 -9.99 -19.05
CA GLN A 17 1.61 -10.76 -18.02
C GLN A 17 2.42 -9.85 -17.08
N GLY A 18 3.04 -8.80 -17.62
CA GLY A 18 3.69 -7.74 -16.83
C GLY A 18 2.69 -7.00 -15.92
N LEU A 19 1.49 -6.73 -16.43
CA LEU A 19 0.36 -6.15 -15.72
C LEU A 19 -0.11 -7.07 -14.59
N LYS A 20 -0.44 -8.33 -14.91
CA LYS A 20 -0.89 -9.36 -13.94
C LYS A 20 0.12 -9.55 -12.81
N SER A 21 1.43 -9.57 -13.10
CA SER A 21 2.49 -9.72 -12.09
C SER A 21 2.80 -8.43 -11.30
N ALA A 22 2.40 -7.26 -11.79
CA ALA A 22 2.57 -5.98 -11.10
C ALA A 22 1.43 -5.68 -10.11
N LEU A 23 0.22 -6.17 -10.36
CA LEU A 23 -1.00 -5.86 -9.61
C LEU A 23 -1.19 -6.64 -8.29
N THR A 24 -0.10 -7.12 -7.70
CA THR A 24 -0.15 -7.84 -6.42
C THR A 24 -0.59 -6.93 -5.27
N ALA A 25 -1.40 -7.43 -4.33
CA ALA A 25 -1.96 -6.67 -3.20
C ALA A 25 -0.88 -5.95 -2.37
N ASN A 26 0.27 -6.61 -2.17
CA ASN A 26 1.42 -6.00 -1.50
C ASN A 26 1.97 -4.79 -2.27
N LYS A 27 2.05 -4.84 -3.61
CA LYS A 27 2.51 -3.72 -4.45
C LYS A 27 1.47 -2.59 -4.46
N LEU A 28 0.19 -2.91 -4.63
CA LEU A 28 -0.93 -1.96 -4.57
C LEU A 28 -1.00 -1.23 -3.23
N ARG A 29 -0.85 -1.94 -2.11
CA ARG A 29 -0.82 -1.33 -0.78
C ARG A 29 0.43 -0.49 -0.53
N LYS A 30 1.61 -0.92 -1.02
CA LYS A 30 2.87 -0.22 -0.73
C LYS A 30 3.08 1.01 -1.61
N ARG A 31 2.80 0.90 -2.91
CA ARG A 31 3.10 1.93 -3.90
C ARG A 31 1.91 2.87 -4.11
N ALA A 32 0.71 2.32 -4.28
CA ALA A 32 -0.51 3.11 -4.50
C ALA A 32 -1.30 3.39 -3.21
N ARG A 33 -0.83 2.89 -2.05
CA ARG A 33 -1.47 3.05 -0.73
C ARG A 33 -2.95 2.63 -0.71
N LEU A 34 -3.31 1.71 -1.61
CA LEU A 34 -4.67 1.20 -1.75
C LEU A 34 -5.04 0.28 -0.60
N THR A 35 -6.31 0.34 -0.24
CA THR A 35 -6.96 -0.55 0.75
C THR A 35 -8.00 -1.41 0.07
N PHE A 36 -8.26 -2.60 0.60
CA PHE A 36 -9.20 -3.56 0.02
C PHE A 36 -10.46 -3.64 0.87
N ARG A 37 -11.61 -3.54 0.22
CA ARG A 37 -12.93 -3.62 0.86
C ARG A 37 -13.73 -4.79 0.30
N PRO A 38 -14.42 -5.58 1.12
CA PRO A 38 -15.34 -6.59 0.60
C PRO A 38 -16.51 -5.90 -0.12
N THR A 39 -17.04 -6.53 -1.17
CA THR A 39 -18.31 -6.15 -1.78
C THR A 39 -19.15 -7.39 -2.09
N ASP A 40 -20.46 -7.29 -1.92
CA ASP A 40 -21.43 -8.32 -2.30
C ASP A 40 -21.88 -8.18 -3.76
N ASP A 41 -21.47 -7.09 -4.44
CA ASP A 41 -21.85 -6.82 -5.82
C ASP A 41 -20.70 -7.17 -6.78
N LEU A 42 -20.93 -8.16 -7.65
CA LEU A 42 -20.00 -8.55 -8.73
C LEU A 42 -19.65 -7.36 -9.63
N ARG A 43 -20.59 -6.45 -9.87
CA ARG A 43 -20.37 -5.26 -10.70
C ARG A 43 -19.38 -4.30 -10.08
N SER A 44 -19.09 -4.40 -8.79
CA SER A 44 -18.14 -3.54 -8.11
C SER A 44 -16.79 -4.23 -7.86
N HIS A 45 -16.62 -5.48 -8.33
CA HIS A 45 -15.33 -6.18 -8.27
C HIS A 45 -14.22 -5.43 -9.03
N LEU A 46 -13.07 -5.23 -8.39
CA LEU A 46 -11.93 -4.40 -8.86
C LEU A 46 -12.28 -2.94 -9.13
N ARG A 47 -13.39 -2.43 -8.58
CA ARG A 47 -13.72 -1.00 -8.71
C ARG A 47 -12.77 -0.18 -7.84
N LEU A 48 -12.01 0.70 -8.48
CA LEU A 48 -11.13 1.65 -7.81
C LEU A 48 -11.91 2.93 -7.46
N ASP A 49 -11.99 3.23 -6.17
CA ASP A 49 -12.37 4.56 -5.68
C ASP A 49 -11.10 5.40 -5.44
N ARG A 50 -10.77 6.26 -6.40
CA ARG A 50 -9.61 7.17 -6.32
C ARG A 50 -9.71 8.19 -5.17
N LYS A 51 -10.91 8.48 -4.66
CA LYS A 51 -11.08 9.44 -3.56
C LYS A 51 -10.76 8.79 -2.22
N LEU A 52 -11.19 7.54 -2.05
CA LEU A 52 -11.00 6.79 -0.82
C LEU A 52 -9.74 5.91 -0.86
N HIS A 53 -9.09 5.77 -2.02
CA HIS A 53 -8.00 4.82 -2.26
C HIS A 53 -8.41 3.40 -1.84
N VAL A 54 -9.64 3.01 -2.20
CA VAL A 54 -10.23 1.71 -1.89
C VAL A 54 -10.46 0.96 -3.18
N VAL A 55 -10.11 -0.32 -3.17
CA VAL A 55 -10.48 -1.27 -4.23
C VAL A 55 -11.50 -2.24 -3.64
N GLU A 56 -12.65 -2.31 -4.28
CA GLU A 56 -13.69 -3.26 -3.90
C GLU A 56 -13.40 -4.64 -4.49
N ILE A 57 -13.50 -5.66 -3.65
CA ILE A 57 -13.27 -7.05 -4.03
C ILE A 57 -14.52 -7.86 -3.70
N PHE A 58 -15.15 -8.40 -4.73
CA PHE A 58 -16.17 -9.42 -4.56
C PHE A 58 -15.57 -10.64 -3.85
N HIS A 59 -16.02 -10.93 -2.64
CA HIS A 59 -15.31 -11.85 -1.75
C HIS A 59 -15.94 -13.23 -1.65
N HIS A 60 -17.18 -13.46 -2.13
CA HIS A 60 -17.86 -14.76 -2.02
C HIS A 60 -17.25 -15.78 -3.00
N THR A 61 -16.05 -16.27 -2.71
CA THR A 61 -15.36 -17.23 -3.58
C THR A 61 -16.03 -18.59 -3.54
N ALA A 62 -16.68 -18.96 -2.42
CA ALA A 62 -17.43 -20.21 -2.36
C ALA A 62 -18.55 -20.23 -3.42
N PHE A 63 -19.27 -19.11 -3.54
CA PHE A 63 -20.31 -18.91 -4.55
C PHE A 63 -19.77 -19.05 -5.98
N LEU A 64 -18.64 -18.40 -6.30
CA LEU A 64 -18.01 -18.52 -7.62
C LEU A 64 -17.58 -19.96 -7.93
N LYS A 65 -16.97 -20.63 -6.96
CA LYS A 65 -16.51 -22.02 -7.10
C LYS A 65 -17.66 -22.97 -7.36
N GLU A 66 -18.78 -22.84 -6.65
CA GLU A 66 -19.97 -23.66 -6.89
C GLU A 66 -20.55 -23.44 -8.29
N HIS A 67 -20.65 -22.19 -8.75
CA HIS A 67 -21.09 -21.90 -10.12
C HIS A 67 -20.17 -22.52 -11.19
N LEU A 68 -18.86 -22.52 -10.95
CA LEU A 68 -17.90 -23.15 -11.83
C LEU A 68 -17.95 -24.68 -11.75
N ARG A 69 -18.27 -25.27 -10.60
CA ARG A 69 -18.52 -26.72 -10.45
C ARG A 69 -19.78 -27.15 -11.20
N LEU A 70 -20.86 -26.38 -11.11
CA LEU A 70 -22.13 -26.66 -11.80
C LEU A 70 -22.01 -26.62 -13.32
N THR A 71 -21.13 -25.76 -13.83
CA THR A 71 -20.88 -25.58 -15.28
C THR A 71 -19.69 -26.38 -15.80
N LYS A 72 -19.01 -27.15 -14.92
CA LYS A 72 -17.86 -27.99 -15.29
C LYS A 72 -18.29 -29.11 -16.24
N ASP A 73 -17.46 -29.42 -17.22
CA ASP A 73 -17.66 -30.49 -18.22
C ASP A 73 -18.95 -30.41 -19.06
N ARG A 74 -19.72 -29.33 -18.94
CA ARG A 74 -20.84 -29.04 -19.83
C ARG A 74 -20.31 -28.46 -21.13
N ALA A 75 -20.86 -28.90 -22.27
CA ALA A 75 -20.58 -28.30 -23.57
C ALA A 75 -20.71 -26.77 -23.45
N ARG A 76 -19.76 -26.02 -24.03
CA ARG A 76 -19.71 -24.55 -23.94
C ARG A 76 -21.09 -23.98 -24.21
N VAL A 77 -21.76 -23.61 -23.12
CA VAL A 77 -23.05 -22.94 -23.17
C VAL A 77 -22.78 -21.63 -23.89
N SER A 78 -23.33 -21.49 -25.09
CA SER A 78 -22.83 -20.50 -26.04
C SER A 78 -23.43 -19.12 -25.77
N SER A 79 -24.53 -19.05 -25.03
CA SER A 79 -25.19 -17.78 -24.70
C SER A 79 -25.28 -17.51 -23.19
N VAL A 80 -25.27 -16.23 -22.83
CA VAL A 80 -25.53 -15.75 -21.46
C VAL A 80 -26.94 -16.17 -21.01
N ALA A 81 -27.91 -16.19 -21.92
CA ALA A 81 -29.30 -16.55 -21.61
C ALA A 81 -29.42 -18.01 -21.13
N GLU A 82 -28.68 -18.94 -21.74
CA GLU A 82 -28.67 -20.35 -21.32
C GLU A 82 -28.03 -20.51 -19.93
N HIS A 83 -26.97 -19.77 -19.61
CA HIS A 83 -26.39 -19.76 -18.26
C HIS A 83 -27.41 -19.26 -17.22
N LEU A 84 -28.17 -18.21 -17.55
CA LEU A 84 -29.21 -17.68 -16.66
C LEU A 84 -30.37 -18.67 -16.48
N GLN A 85 -30.76 -19.42 -17.51
CA GLN A 85 -31.76 -20.49 -17.39
C GLN A 85 -31.29 -21.62 -16.48
N LEU A 86 -29.98 -21.88 -16.44
CA LEU A 86 -29.35 -22.81 -15.52
C LEU A 86 -29.22 -22.26 -14.09
N GLY A 87 -29.60 -21.00 -13.86
CA GLY A 87 -29.36 -20.31 -12.59
C GLY A 87 -27.86 -20.11 -12.29
N ALA A 88 -27.01 -20.15 -13.33
CA ALA A 88 -25.56 -20.05 -13.20
C ALA A 88 -25.03 -18.73 -13.77
N LEU A 89 -23.93 -18.25 -13.19
CA LEU A 89 -23.18 -17.15 -13.79
C LEU A 89 -22.53 -17.59 -15.10
N PRO A 90 -22.34 -16.68 -16.08
CA PRO A 90 -21.49 -16.93 -17.23
C PRO A 90 -20.12 -17.41 -16.77
N ARG A 91 -19.70 -18.59 -17.24
CA ARG A 91 -18.43 -19.21 -16.82
C ARG A 91 -17.21 -18.30 -16.99
N PRO A 92 -17.05 -17.54 -18.09
CA PRO A 92 -15.92 -16.62 -18.25
C PRO A 92 -15.89 -15.52 -17.18
N LEU A 93 -17.05 -15.00 -16.77
CA LEU A 93 -17.15 -13.97 -15.74
C LEU A 93 -16.68 -14.50 -14.38
N ALA A 94 -17.14 -15.69 -13.99
CA ALA A 94 -16.76 -16.30 -12.73
C ALA A 94 -15.26 -16.66 -12.69
N LEU A 95 -14.68 -17.09 -13.83
CA LEU A 95 -13.25 -17.35 -13.98
C LEU A 95 -12.43 -16.07 -13.83
N GLU A 96 -12.80 -14.96 -14.50
CA GLU A 96 -12.09 -13.68 -14.37
C GLU A 96 -12.05 -13.18 -12.93
N VAL A 97 -13.18 -13.24 -12.21
CA VAL A 97 -13.25 -12.80 -10.81
C VAL A 97 -12.40 -13.69 -9.90
N LEU A 98 -12.48 -15.02 -10.09
CA LEU A 98 -11.72 -15.94 -9.24
C LEU A 98 -10.21 -15.89 -9.54
N ASP A 99 -9.83 -15.78 -10.81
CA ASP A 99 -8.44 -15.66 -11.26
C ASP A 99 -7.81 -14.35 -10.75
N SER A 100 -8.55 -13.24 -10.81
CA SER A 100 -8.05 -11.95 -10.32
C SER A 100 -7.76 -12.00 -8.82
N ILE A 101 -8.63 -12.62 -8.02
CA ILE A 101 -8.45 -12.73 -6.57
C ILE A 101 -7.27 -13.65 -6.25
N GLN A 102 -7.25 -14.85 -6.83
CA GLN A 102 -6.34 -15.92 -6.42
C GLN A 102 -4.96 -15.87 -7.09
N LYS A 103 -4.85 -15.32 -8.31
CA LYS A 103 -3.59 -15.27 -9.05
C LYS A 103 -3.03 -13.86 -9.23
N ILE A 104 -3.85 -12.81 -9.26
CA ILE A 104 -3.38 -11.44 -9.50
C ILE A 104 -3.21 -10.66 -8.19
N ILE A 105 -4.30 -10.47 -7.45
CA ILE A 105 -4.34 -9.63 -6.25
C ILE A 105 -3.70 -10.37 -5.07
N PHE A 106 -4.12 -11.60 -4.78
CA PHE A 106 -3.58 -12.40 -3.67
C PHE A 106 -2.91 -13.70 -4.14
N PRO A 107 -1.86 -13.62 -4.96
CA PRO A 107 -1.20 -14.80 -5.49
C PRO A 107 -0.64 -15.68 -4.37
N HIS A 108 -0.73 -17.00 -4.56
CA HIS A 108 -0.15 -17.96 -3.64
C HIS A 108 1.37 -17.76 -3.46
N SER A 109 2.06 -17.29 -4.51
CA SER A 109 3.51 -17.03 -4.52
C SER A 109 3.95 -15.86 -3.63
N ASP A 110 3.06 -14.92 -3.28
CA ASP A 110 3.41 -13.78 -2.40
C ASP A 110 2.89 -13.98 -0.96
N PRO A 111 3.76 -14.32 0.01
CA PRO A 111 3.35 -14.53 1.39
C PRO A 111 2.79 -13.26 2.06
N LYS A 112 3.20 -12.06 1.62
CA LYS A 112 2.72 -10.79 2.19
C LYS A 112 1.27 -10.52 1.78
N SER A 113 0.95 -10.77 0.51
CA SER A 113 -0.42 -10.68 0.01
C SER A 113 -1.33 -11.72 0.68
N ARG A 114 -0.84 -12.93 0.95
CA ARG A 114 -1.59 -13.93 1.74
C ARG A 114 -1.82 -13.52 3.19
N ALA A 115 -0.81 -12.97 3.84
CA ALA A 115 -0.96 -12.45 5.20
C ALA A 115 -2.01 -11.33 5.25
N MET A 116 -2.05 -10.49 4.21
CA MET A 116 -3.09 -9.47 4.05
C MET A 116 -4.47 -10.09 3.87
N LEU A 117 -4.62 -11.09 3.01
CA LEU A 117 -5.89 -11.79 2.82
C LEU A 117 -6.40 -12.42 4.13
N ARG A 118 -5.53 -13.06 4.91
CA ARG A 118 -5.89 -13.58 6.25
C ARG A 118 -6.35 -12.48 7.20
N SER A 119 -5.69 -11.31 7.16
CA SER A 119 -6.12 -10.15 7.92
C SER A 119 -7.48 -9.62 7.46
N LEU A 120 -7.79 -9.65 6.16
CA LEU A 120 -9.07 -9.20 5.61
C LEU A 120 -10.21 -10.18 5.98
N VAL A 121 -9.95 -11.48 5.97
CA VAL A 121 -10.91 -12.50 6.43
C VAL A 121 -11.20 -12.33 7.92
N SER A 122 -10.17 -12.15 8.75
CA SER A 122 -10.37 -12.02 10.20
C SER A 122 -10.95 -10.68 10.65
N ARG A 123 -10.69 -9.58 9.93
CA ARG A 123 -11.06 -8.22 10.38
C ARG A 123 -12.13 -7.53 9.54
N SER A 124 -12.35 -7.98 8.31
CA SER A 124 -13.16 -7.27 7.32
C SER A 124 -14.21 -8.16 6.67
N ASN A 125 -14.61 -9.25 7.33
CA ASN A 125 -15.70 -10.13 6.92
C ASN A 125 -15.59 -10.70 5.49
N PHE A 126 -14.36 -10.83 4.96
CA PHE A 126 -14.16 -11.59 3.72
C PHE A 126 -14.55 -13.05 3.93
N ASP A 127 -15.03 -13.69 2.87
CA ASP A 127 -15.37 -15.11 2.88
C ASP A 127 -14.14 -15.93 3.30
N PRO A 128 -14.22 -16.78 4.34
CA PRO A 128 -13.13 -17.68 4.72
C PRO A 128 -12.66 -18.58 3.57
N ASP A 129 -13.54 -18.88 2.62
CA ASP A 129 -13.22 -19.66 1.43
C ASP A 129 -12.21 -18.96 0.50
N CYS A 130 -12.00 -17.64 0.63
CA CYS A 130 -10.94 -16.91 -0.08
C CYS A 130 -9.54 -17.51 0.18
N LEU A 131 -9.35 -18.15 1.34
CA LEU A 131 -8.07 -18.78 1.72
C LEU A 131 -7.85 -20.14 1.06
N ARG A 132 -8.89 -20.72 0.44
CA ARG A 132 -8.85 -22.01 -0.25
C ARG A 132 -8.58 -21.80 -1.74
N PHE A 133 -7.34 -22.03 -2.15
CA PHE A 133 -6.91 -21.92 -3.53
C PHE A 133 -7.24 -23.21 -4.30
N GLU A 134 -8.44 -23.25 -4.88
CA GLU A 134 -8.96 -24.42 -5.59
C GLU A 134 -9.13 -24.17 -7.10
N PHE A 135 -8.61 -23.04 -7.61
CA PHE A 135 -8.74 -22.64 -9.01
C PHE A 135 -8.42 -23.78 -10.00
N ASN A 136 -7.32 -24.50 -9.78
CA ASN A 136 -6.87 -25.58 -10.67
C ASN A 136 -7.79 -26.81 -10.68
N SER A 137 -8.54 -27.06 -9.61
CA SER A 137 -9.46 -28.20 -9.51
C SER A 137 -10.80 -27.95 -10.23
N ILE A 138 -11.15 -26.67 -10.37
CA ILE A 138 -12.48 -26.23 -10.78
C ILE A 138 -12.50 -25.76 -12.25
N ARG A 139 -11.35 -25.36 -12.80
CA ARG A 139 -11.19 -25.02 -14.22
C ARG A 139 -11.23 -26.26 -15.12
N ASN A 140 -11.63 -26.06 -16.37
CA ASN A 140 -11.45 -27.05 -17.44
C ASN A 140 -10.02 -26.96 -18.00
N SER A 141 -9.57 -28.00 -18.72
CA SER A 141 -8.21 -28.05 -19.29
C SER A 141 -7.95 -26.97 -20.35
N ASP A 142 -9.00 -26.45 -21.01
CA ASP A 142 -8.91 -25.38 -22.02
C ASP A 142 -8.90 -23.96 -21.42
N GLU A 143 -9.03 -23.82 -20.09
CA GLU A 143 -9.21 -22.55 -19.38
C GLU A 143 -7.96 -22.15 -18.58
N GLU A 144 -6.78 -22.50 -19.10
CA GLU A 144 -5.52 -22.17 -18.43
C GLU A 144 -5.20 -20.68 -18.48
N ASP A 145 -5.42 -20.04 -19.64
CA ASP A 145 -5.26 -18.60 -19.82
C ASP A 145 -6.62 -17.91 -19.81
N VAL A 146 -6.94 -17.29 -18.68
CA VAL A 146 -8.17 -16.52 -18.52
C VAL A 146 -8.01 -15.18 -19.24
N ALA A 147 -8.79 -15.02 -20.31
CA ALA A 147 -8.88 -13.79 -21.05
C ALA A 147 -9.81 -12.79 -20.34
N TYR A 148 -9.31 -11.59 -20.06
CA TYR A 148 -9.99 -10.55 -19.28
C TYR A 148 -10.85 -9.64 -20.16
N HIS A 149 -12.10 -10.03 -20.38
CA HIS A 149 -13.07 -9.27 -21.18
C HIS A 149 -13.91 -8.32 -20.32
N TYR A 150 -14.26 -8.72 -19.09
CA TYR A 150 -15.16 -7.93 -18.23
C TYR A 150 -14.39 -6.98 -17.32
N PHE A 151 -13.30 -7.44 -16.73
CA PHE A 151 -12.55 -6.67 -15.73
C PHE A 151 -11.20 -6.13 -16.22
N GLY A 152 -10.86 -6.35 -17.50
CA GLY A 152 -9.61 -5.89 -18.10
C GLY A 152 -9.39 -4.38 -17.95
N SER A 153 -10.40 -3.56 -18.26
CA SER A 153 -10.32 -2.09 -18.11
C SER A 153 -10.04 -1.66 -16.67
N ARG A 154 -10.63 -2.32 -15.68
CA ARG A 154 -10.40 -2.02 -14.27
C ARG A 154 -9.02 -2.43 -13.79
N MET A 155 -8.46 -3.50 -14.33
CA MET A 155 -7.06 -3.84 -14.06
C MET A 155 -6.10 -2.81 -14.64
N VAL A 156 -6.41 -2.26 -15.82
CA VAL A 156 -5.66 -1.16 -16.40
C VAL A 156 -5.74 0.08 -15.50
N ASP A 157 -6.94 0.45 -15.02
CA ASP A 157 -7.11 1.55 -14.06
C ASP A 157 -6.26 1.36 -12.78
N LEU A 158 -6.23 0.15 -12.24
CA LEU A 158 -5.41 -0.18 -11.07
C LEU A 158 -3.91 -0.09 -11.36
N TYR A 159 -3.50 -0.41 -12.58
CA TYR A 159 -2.10 -0.35 -12.99
C TYR A 159 -1.65 1.08 -13.27
N GLU A 160 -2.51 1.89 -13.90
CA GLU A 160 -2.28 3.32 -14.03
C GLU A 160 -2.13 3.98 -12.65
N GLU A 161 -2.99 3.65 -11.69
CA GLU A 161 -2.87 4.14 -10.31
C GLU A 161 -1.61 3.61 -9.61
N LEU A 162 -1.13 2.41 -9.98
CA LEU A 162 0.14 1.88 -9.46
C LEU A 162 1.36 2.63 -10.02
N GLN A 163 1.30 3.06 -11.29
CA GLN A 163 2.37 3.79 -11.97
C GLN A 163 2.39 5.28 -11.62
N ASN A 164 1.20 5.88 -11.49
CA ASN A 164 1.01 7.27 -11.13
C ASN A 164 0.05 7.36 -9.93
N PRO A 165 0.54 7.09 -8.70
CA PRO A 165 -0.30 7.13 -7.52
C PRO A 165 -0.81 8.55 -7.31
N ALA A 166 -2.13 8.72 -7.18
CA ALA A 166 -2.69 10.04 -6.92
C ALA A 166 -2.10 10.62 -5.61
N PRO A 167 -1.80 11.93 -5.56
CA PRO A 167 -1.11 12.55 -4.44
C PRO A 167 -1.85 12.26 -3.13
N TYR A 168 -1.14 11.60 -2.22
CA TYR A 168 -1.69 11.11 -0.97
C TYR A 168 -1.50 12.16 0.10
N GLY A 169 -2.57 12.88 0.36
CA GLY A 169 -2.73 13.52 1.65
C GLY A 169 -3.57 14.77 1.57
N LEU A 170 -4.40 14.95 2.59
CA LEU A 170 -4.92 16.26 2.93
C LEU A 170 -3.78 17.27 3.10
N ILE A 171 -2.59 16.83 3.49
CA ILE A 171 -1.38 17.66 3.62
C ILE A 171 -0.79 18.01 2.24
N GLU A 172 -0.65 17.05 1.32
CA GLU A 172 -0.18 17.32 -0.06
C GLU A 172 -1.18 18.18 -0.83
N LYS A 173 -2.49 17.88 -0.75
CA LYS A 173 -3.55 18.73 -1.31
C LYS A 173 -3.65 20.09 -0.63
N TRP A 174 -3.31 20.20 0.66
CA TRP A 174 -3.24 21.48 1.38
C TRP A 174 -1.99 22.27 0.99
N LEU A 175 -0.86 21.59 0.78
CA LEU A 175 0.39 22.18 0.32
C LEU A 175 0.27 22.67 -1.14
N GLU A 176 -0.37 21.89 -2.01
CA GLU A 176 -0.70 22.28 -3.39
C GLU A 176 -1.75 23.41 -3.44
N ARG A 177 -2.80 23.38 -2.60
CA ARG A 177 -3.79 24.48 -2.57
C ARG A 177 -3.24 25.80 -2.05
N LYS A 178 -2.10 25.79 -1.35
CA LYS A 178 -1.47 26.98 -0.76
C LYS A 178 -0.10 27.33 -1.35
N SER A 179 0.28 26.77 -2.50
CA SER A 179 1.55 27.05 -3.19
C SER A 179 1.57 28.36 -3.97
N GLY A 180 1.06 29.45 -3.38
CA GLY A 180 1.32 30.81 -3.86
C GLY A 180 2.61 31.36 -3.24
N ALA A 181 3.35 32.19 -3.97
CA ALA A 181 4.63 32.83 -3.59
C ALA A 181 4.74 33.38 -2.14
N ARG A 182 3.60 33.62 -1.48
CA ARG A 182 3.47 34.00 -0.08
C ARG A 182 3.95 32.93 0.92
N TYR A 183 4.00 31.65 0.54
CA TYR A 183 4.43 30.56 1.44
C TYR A 183 5.94 30.34 1.51
N VAL A 184 6.69 30.61 0.43
CA VAL A 184 8.16 30.72 0.51
C VAL A 184 8.51 31.80 1.54
N LEU A 185 7.78 32.93 1.48
CA LEU A 185 7.94 34.05 2.41
C LEU A 185 7.54 33.67 3.85
N LEU A 186 6.51 32.84 4.05
CA LEU A 186 6.14 32.33 5.38
C LEU A 186 7.15 31.31 5.92
N ALA A 187 7.68 30.43 5.08
CA ALA A 187 8.73 29.48 5.48
C ALA A 187 10.00 30.22 5.92
N THR A 188 10.41 31.26 5.18
CA THR A 188 11.52 32.13 5.61
C THR A 188 11.18 32.89 6.89
N LEU A 189 9.93 33.35 7.08
CA LEU A 189 9.52 34.05 8.29
C LEU A 189 9.57 33.13 9.52
N ILE A 190 9.09 31.90 9.40
CA ILE A 190 9.14 30.89 10.47
C ILE A 190 10.60 30.52 10.77
N GLY A 191 11.43 30.33 9.74
CA GLY A 191 12.86 30.07 9.90
C GLY A 191 13.57 31.21 10.65
N VAL A 192 13.28 32.46 10.30
CA VAL A 192 13.82 33.64 11.00
C VAL A 192 13.32 33.71 12.45
N LEU A 193 12.04 33.42 12.70
CA LEU A 193 11.49 33.41 14.06
C LEU A 193 12.19 32.36 14.94
N ILE A 194 12.40 31.15 14.41
CA ILE A 194 13.15 30.09 15.11
C ILE A 194 14.60 30.53 15.35
N ALA A 195 15.25 31.15 14.36
CA ALA A 195 16.62 31.64 14.51
C ALA A 195 16.75 32.73 15.60
N VAL A 196 15.78 33.65 15.70
CA VAL A 196 15.74 34.67 16.76
C VAL A 196 15.56 34.02 18.13
N LEU A 197 14.64 33.05 18.26
CA LEU A 197 14.43 32.34 19.51
C LEU A 197 15.70 31.58 19.93
N LEU A 198 16.32 30.85 19.01
CA LEU A 198 17.60 30.17 19.27
C LEU A 198 18.72 31.14 19.62
N GLY A 199 18.76 32.31 18.99
CA GLY A 199 19.71 33.38 19.31
C GLY A 199 19.55 33.92 20.73
N ILE A 200 18.31 34.15 21.17
CA ILE A 200 18.01 34.60 22.54
C ILE A 200 18.40 33.52 23.55
N LEU A 201 18.07 32.26 23.29
CA LEU A 201 18.47 31.14 24.15
C LEU A 201 20.00 31.02 24.25
N ALA A 202 20.72 31.13 23.13
CA ALA A 202 22.18 31.08 23.10
C ALA A 202 22.80 32.24 23.90
N LEU A 203 22.23 33.44 23.80
CA LEU A 203 22.68 34.60 24.56
C LEU A 203 22.47 34.41 26.07
N ALA A 204 21.33 33.84 26.48
CA ALA A 204 21.08 33.52 27.89
C ALA A 204 22.10 32.50 28.44
N VAL A 205 22.41 31.45 27.67
CA VAL A 205 23.44 30.46 28.03
C VAL A 205 24.81 31.12 28.16
N SER A 206 25.17 32.03 27.25
CA SER A 206 26.46 32.74 27.29
C SER A 206 26.59 33.64 28.53
N ILE A 207 25.55 34.40 28.89
CA ILE A 207 25.55 35.22 30.11
C ILE A 207 25.74 34.34 31.35
N TYR A 208 25.02 33.21 31.41
CA TYR A 208 25.14 32.29 32.53
C TYR A 208 26.55 31.70 32.65
N GLN A 209 27.15 31.29 31.53
CA GLN A 209 28.53 30.81 31.51
C GLN A 209 29.53 31.89 31.92
N ALA A 210 29.36 33.13 31.46
CA ALA A 210 30.21 34.25 31.86
C ALA A 210 30.09 34.56 33.36
N TYR A 211 28.89 34.45 33.93
CA TYR A 211 28.67 34.61 35.37
C TYR A 211 29.39 33.52 36.17
N ILE A 212 29.28 32.25 35.76
CA ILE A 212 30.01 31.14 36.41
C ILE A 212 31.52 31.34 36.32
N ALA A 213 32.03 31.76 35.15
CA ALA A 213 33.45 32.05 34.97
C ALA A 213 33.93 33.22 35.86
N TYR A 214 33.11 34.26 36.02
CA TYR A 214 33.40 35.38 36.91
C TYR A 214 33.45 34.93 38.38
N GLN A 215 32.48 34.12 38.81
CA GLN A 215 32.47 33.53 40.16
C GLN A 215 33.68 32.62 40.39
N ALA A 216 34.07 31.82 39.40
CA ALA A 216 35.26 30.98 39.47
C ALA A 216 36.57 31.78 39.51
N TRP A 217 36.62 32.97 38.89
CA TRP A 217 37.76 33.88 38.98
C TRP A 217 37.85 34.61 40.33
N GLN A 218 36.71 34.99 40.92
CA GLN A 218 36.68 35.64 42.24
C GLN A 218 36.90 34.68 43.40
N HIS A 219 36.47 33.43 43.25
CA HIS A 219 36.70 32.34 44.19
C HIS A 219 37.46 31.22 43.50
N PRO A 220 38.75 31.42 43.16
CA PRO A 220 39.56 30.32 42.68
C PRO A 220 39.65 29.31 43.82
N VAL A 221 39.01 28.16 43.67
CA VAL A 221 39.21 27.03 44.57
C VAL A 221 40.69 26.68 44.55
N GLY A 222 41.37 27.00 45.64
CA GLY A 222 42.75 26.62 45.88
C GLY A 222 42.86 25.10 45.75
N ASN A 223 43.77 24.68 44.89
CA ASN A 223 44.12 23.28 44.69
C ASN A 223 44.94 22.82 45.92
N ASP A 224 44.28 22.60 47.06
CA ASP A 224 44.87 21.91 48.22
C ASP A 224 44.74 20.40 47.98
N GLY A 225 45.74 19.59 47.63
CA GLY A 225 47.16 19.72 47.38
C GLY A 225 47.65 18.31 46.94
N PRO A 226 48.91 18.13 46.53
CA PRO A 226 49.43 16.80 46.22
C PRO A 226 49.62 15.97 47.51
N VAL A 227 49.25 14.70 47.45
CA VAL A 227 49.62 13.69 48.46
C VAL A 227 51.16 13.51 48.41
N SER A 228 51.89 14.24 49.24
CA SER A 228 53.33 14.03 49.44
C SER A 228 53.58 12.92 50.47
N ILE A 229 53.89 11.74 49.95
CA ILE A 229 54.57 10.68 50.69
C ILE A 229 56.00 11.15 50.98
N SER A 230 56.35 11.39 52.24
CA SER A 230 57.76 11.48 52.66
C SER A 230 57.92 10.89 54.06
N VAL A 231 58.11 9.58 54.05
CA VAL A 231 58.59 8.79 55.18
C VAL A 231 60.04 9.17 55.45
N LEU A 232 60.27 9.70 56.66
CA LEU A 232 61.44 9.53 57.53
C LEU A 232 62.71 8.95 56.89
N ALA A 233 63.72 9.79 56.72
CA ALA A 233 65.11 9.35 56.85
C ALA A 233 65.95 10.45 57.51
N ARG A 234 66.76 9.99 58.48
CA ARG A 234 67.97 10.62 59.03
C ARG A 234 67.83 11.39 60.36
N ARG A 235 67.81 10.61 61.44
CA ARG A 235 68.70 10.83 62.59
C ARG A 235 69.81 9.76 62.52
N GLY A 236 71.06 10.18 62.70
CA GLY A 236 72.27 9.36 62.61
C GLY A 236 73.33 10.07 61.79
#